data_AF-A0A1I0RX57-F1
#
_entry.id   AF-A0A1I0RX57-F1
#
_cell.length_a   1.000
_cell.length_b   1.000
_cell.length_c   1.000
_cell.angle_alpha   90.00
_cell.angle_beta   90.00
_cell.angle_gamma   90.00
#
_symmetry.space_group_name_H-M   'P 1'
#
loop_
_entity.id
_entity.type
_entity.pdbx_description
1 polymer ?
#
loop_
_entity_poly.entity_id
_entity_poly.type
_entity_poly.pdbx_seq_one_letter_code
_entity_poly.pdbx_strand_id
1 'polypeptide(L)'
;MRSLLFGGLLCLTLFSACQKSSTPAPDNNNTITDSATVTVVNGYGSGKYKIGDTVNIWSTAIPDNAVFDSWTGFTNLLQNSGEWHNSFVMPAQNVTVTATTKTSVAYTLQYEKIKGVNILKNVYYYFPSSPKGIAFLLHGTGGSAQNIANNYDWILMIRDLVNAGFAVVVTEAEEVSLGTDTNGDGNLRWQTLPLDSTTSIDYANIKAIRDTFYARGYANPTIPLYSIGMSNGGAFSCSLSYLYKFKSGIAYCAQGFQVVFNTSVIPFQFCMAKYDDNDQVGTQGDADALTYSQLLTGRGVCSKYFLQDKSPAYPERFARRSDISITTSTAFFNELKTNHWMDAKNYMTITADSLAPILLANPTTYPTYKSLNVSQRLFVTDQIDEMYAAHHFFSDLNKTTIKFLTSQCQ
;
A
#
# COMPACT_ATOMS: atom_id res chain seq x y z
N MET A 1 37.31 -59.56 66.83
CA MET A 1 36.17 -59.27 65.93
C MET A 1 36.70 -59.02 64.53
N ARG A 2 36.27 -59.85 63.56
CA ARG A 2 36.25 -59.69 62.07
C ARG A 2 37.34 -58.78 61.45
N SER A 3 38.51 -59.23 60.98
CA SER A 3 38.89 -60.15 59.88
C SER A 3 38.66 -59.63 58.44
N LEU A 4 39.74 -59.11 57.84
CA LEU A 4 39.96 -58.98 56.39
C LEU A 4 40.18 -60.36 55.74
N LEU A 5 39.86 -60.51 54.45
CA LEU A 5 40.70 -61.22 53.48
C LEU A 5 40.29 -60.96 52.02
N PHE A 6 41.33 -60.98 51.19
CA PHE A 6 41.46 -60.75 49.74
C PHE A 6 40.68 -61.72 48.83
N GLY A 7 40.47 -61.31 47.57
CA GLY A 7 40.25 -62.22 46.45
C GLY A 7 39.89 -61.49 45.15
N GLY A 8 40.87 -61.31 44.25
CA GLY A 8 40.66 -60.76 42.90
C GLY A 8 40.15 -61.82 41.91
N LEU A 9 39.47 -61.39 40.85
CA LEU A 9 39.20 -62.22 39.68
C LEU A 9 39.27 -61.37 38.39
N LEU A 10 40.12 -61.84 37.47
CA LEU A 10 40.42 -61.28 36.15
C LEU A 10 39.34 -61.73 35.16
N CYS A 11 38.75 -60.81 34.38
CA CYS A 11 37.75 -61.14 33.35
C CYS A 11 38.30 -60.83 31.94
N LEU A 12 38.52 -61.88 31.14
CA LEU A 12 38.99 -61.82 29.76
C LEU A 12 37.90 -61.33 28.81
N THR A 13 38.24 -60.41 27.92
CA THR A 13 37.42 -59.94 26.80
C THR A 13 37.62 -60.83 25.56
N LEU A 14 36.53 -61.31 24.97
CA LEU A 14 36.50 -61.98 23.67
C LEU A 14 35.55 -61.22 22.74
N PHE A 15 36.12 -60.56 21.73
CA PHE A 15 35.37 -59.96 20.62
C PHE A 15 34.92 -61.05 19.64
N SER A 16 33.61 -61.18 19.43
CA SER A 16 33.04 -61.94 18.31
C SER A 16 32.41 -60.97 17.31
N ALA A 17 32.96 -60.95 16.10
CA ALA A 17 32.45 -60.20 14.96
C ALA A 17 31.20 -60.90 14.39
N CYS A 18 30.09 -60.17 14.25
CA CYS A 18 28.95 -60.57 13.44
C CYS A 18 28.90 -59.70 12.18
N GLN A 19 29.13 -60.32 11.02
CA GLN A 19 28.91 -59.70 9.71
C GLN A 19 27.40 -59.54 9.48
N LYS A 20 26.94 -58.30 9.30
CA LYS A 20 25.59 -57.98 8.86
C LYS A 20 25.54 -58.14 7.35
N SER A 21 24.70 -59.05 6.85
CA SER A 21 24.40 -59.19 5.42
C SER A 21 23.68 -57.94 4.92
N SER A 22 24.22 -57.38 3.83
CA SER A 22 23.69 -56.22 3.12
C SER A 22 22.74 -56.69 2.01
N THR A 23 21.44 -56.49 2.20
CA THR A 23 20.52 -56.26 1.07
C THR A 23 20.07 -54.81 1.15
N PRO A 24 20.45 -53.94 0.20
CA PRO A 24 19.87 -52.61 0.13
C PRO A 24 18.38 -52.76 -0.16
N ALA A 25 17.53 -52.12 0.64
CA ALA A 25 16.16 -51.84 0.21
C ALA A 25 16.24 -51.00 -1.08
N PRO A 26 15.29 -51.14 -2.02
CA PRO A 26 15.25 -50.25 -3.17
C PRO A 26 15.13 -48.82 -2.67
N ASP A 27 16.11 -48.00 -3.04
CA ASP A 27 16.12 -46.57 -2.77
C ASP A 27 14.98 -45.97 -3.59
N ASN A 28 13.79 -45.91 -2.99
CA ASN A 28 12.67 -45.12 -3.46
C ASN A 28 13.00 -43.66 -3.18
N ASN A 29 13.99 -43.17 -3.93
CA ASN A 29 14.43 -41.79 -4.01
C ASN A 29 13.33 -41.00 -4.74
N ASN A 30 12.15 -40.91 -4.13
CA ASN A 30 11.25 -39.80 -4.34
C ASN A 30 12.01 -38.60 -3.81
N THR A 31 12.76 -37.95 -4.70
CA THR A 31 13.24 -36.58 -4.47
C THR A 31 12.00 -35.73 -4.22
N ILE A 32 11.60 -35.61 -2.96
CA ILE A 32 10.64 -34.61 -2.53
C ILE A 32 11.31 -33.30 -2.90
N THR A 33 10.86 -32.75 -4.01
CA THR A 33 11.32 -31.45 -4.48
C THR A 33 10.76 -30.48 -3.45
N ASP A 34 11.58 -29.97 -2.54
CA ASP A 34 11.16 -29.09 -1.45
C ASP A 34 11.03 -27.63 -1.90
N SER A 35 11.38 -27.37 -3.16
CA SER A 35 11.53 -26.05 -3.74
C SER A 35 11.28 -26.08 -5.23
N ALA A 36 10.68 -25.02 -5.75
CA ALA A 36 10.40 -24.85 -7.17
C ALA A 36 10.81 -23.44 -7.64
N THR A 37 10.87 -23.26 -8.96
CA THR A 37 11.31 -22.01 -9.57
C THR A 37 10.12 -21.12 -9.92
N VAL A 38 10.24 -19.84 -9.59
CA VAL A 38 9.36 -18.76 -10.08
C VAL A 38 10.11 -17.99 -11.16
N THR A 39 9.45 -17.80 -12.30
CA THR A 39 9.92 -16.94 -13.38
C THR A 39 8.90 -15.83 -13.60
N VAL A 40 9.33 -14.60 -13.34
CA VAL A 40 8.56 -13.38 -13.55
C VAL A 40 9.10 -12.70 -14.81
N VAL A 41 8.30 -12.65 -15.86
CA VAL A 41 8.61 -11.96 -17.11
C VAL A 41 8.01 -10.55 -17.05
N ASN A 42 8.77 -9.54 -17.51
CA ASN A 42 8.44 -8.12 -17.34
C ASN A 42 8.19 -7.72 -15.89
N GLY A 43 8.93 -8.33 -14.97
CA GLY A 43 8.77 -8.11 -13.55
C GLY A 43 9.96 -8.58 -12.74
N TYR A 44 9.84 -8.46 -11.42
CA TYR A 44 10.82 -8.93 -10.44
C TYR A 44 10.16 -9.84 -9.40
N GLY A 45 10.97 -10.63 -8.70
CA GLY A 45 10.52 -11.76 -7.86
C GLY A 45 10.83 -13.14 -8.43
N SER A 46 11.60 -13.24 -9.52
CA SER A 46 12.11 -14.52 -10.04
C SER A 46 13.10 -15.14 -9.04
N GLY A 47 13.07 -16.46 -8.92
CA GLY A 47 13.98 -17.16 -8.00
C GLY A 47 13.56 -18.60 -7.71
N LYS A 48 14.31 -19.26 -6.83
CA LYS A 48 13.97 -20.60 -6.31
C LYS A 48 13.45 -20.44 -4.88
N TYR A 49 12.25 -20.95 -4.63
CA TYR A 49 11.51 -20.79 -3.38
C TYR A 49 11.13 -22.15 -2.81
N LYS A 50 11.03 -22.27 -1.48
CA LYS A 50 10.52 -23.50 -0.88
C LYS A 50 9.02 -23.59 -1.10
N ILE A 51 8.52 -24.81 -1.27
CA ILE A 51 7.08 -25.05 -1.34
C ILE A 51 6.44 -24.57 -0.02
N GLY A 52 5.35 -23.82 -0.13
CA GLY A 52 4.68 -23.20 1.01
C GLY A 52 5.21 -21.82 1.41
N ASP A 53 6.33 -21.34 0.84
CA ASP A 53 6.77 -19.96 1.05
C ASP A 53 5.77 -18.98 0.41
N THR A 54 5.51 -17.85 1.07
CA THR A 54 4.87 -16.70 0.41
C THR A 54 5.87 -16.03 -0.52
N VAL A 55 5.57 -16.04 -1.81
CA VAL A 55 6.35 -15.35 -2.84
C VAL A 55 5.65 -14.06 -3.19
N ASN A 56 6.39 -12.95 -3.19
CA ASN A 56 5.91 -11.68 -3.72
C ASN A 56 6.53 -11.44 -5.10
N ILE A 57 5.73 -10.91 -6.02
CA ILE A 57 6.09 -10.62 -7.40
C ILE A 57 5.58 -9.25 -7.81
N TRP A 58 6.27 -8.60 -8.74
CA TRP A 58 5.89 -7.28 -9.21
C TRP A 58 6.11 -7.10 -10.69
N SER A 59 5.26 -6.30 -11.32
CA SER A 59 5.54 -5.72 -12.63
C SER A 59 6.75 -4.81 -12.56
N THR A 60 7.51 -4.72 -13.66
CA THR A 60 8.52 -3.68 -13.86
C THR A 60 7.91 -2.28 -13.69
N ALA A 61 8.80 -1.30 -13.53
CA ALA A 61 8.46 0.13 -13.60
C ALA A 61 7.50 0.40 -14.75
N ILE A 62 6.38 1.08 -14.47
CA ILE A 62 5.35 1.38 -15.46
C ILE A 62 5.68 2.73 -16.09
N PRO A 63 5.98 2.81 -17.40
CA PRO A 63 6.23 4.07 -18.07
C PRO A 63 5.06 5.05 -17.94
N ASP A 64 5.33 6.35 -18.05
CA ASP A 64 4.30 7.39 -17.84
C ASP A 64 3.14 7.32 -18.84
N ASN A 65 3.40 6.79 -20.04
CA ASN A 65 2.39 6.57 -21.07
C ASN A 65 1.71 5.18 -20.97
N ALA A 66 1.83 4.48 -19.84
CA ALA A 66 1.27 3.16 -19.63
C ALA A 66 0.62 3.00 -18.25
N VAL A 67 -0.26 2.00 -18.15
CA VAL A 67 -0.81 1.47 -16.89
C VAL A 67 -0.60 -0.04 -16.85
N PHE A 68 -0.52 -0.60 -15.64
CA PHE A 68 -0.58 -2.05 -15.46
C PHE A 68 -1.94 -2.56 -15.96
N ASP A 69 -1.91 -3.65 -16.73
CA ASP A 69 -3.11 -4.27 -17.29
C ASP A 69 -3.46 -5.57 -16.57
N SER A 70 -2.59 -6.58 -16.67
CA SER A 70 -2.82 -7.88 -16.06
C SER A 70 -1.55 -8.72 -15.92
N TRP A 71 -1.63 -9.74 -15.08
CA TRP A 71 -0.74 -10.89 -15.13
C TRP A 71 -1.28 -11.95 -16.10
N THR A 72 -0.39 -12.66 -16.79
CA THR A 72 -0.71 -13.85 -17.61
C THR A 72 0.18 -15.04 -17.21
N GLY A 73 -0.18 -16.25 -17.64
CA GLY A 73 0.51 -17.48 -17.24
C GLY A 73 -0.18 -18.13 -16.03
N PHE A 74 0.59 -18.43 -14.98
CA PHE A 74 0.12 -19.17 -13.80
C PHE A 74 -0.64 -18.28 -12.80
N THR A 75 -1.72 -17.65 -13.24
CA THR A 75 -2.39 -16.56 -12.50
C THR A 75 -3.46 -17.01 -11.52
N ASN A 76 -3.89 -18.27 -11.57
CA ASN A 76 -4.90 -18.84 -10.68
C ASN A 76 -4.48 -18.87 -9.20
N LEU A 77 -3.21 -18.65 -8.90
CA LEU A 77 -2.66 -18.58 -7.54
C LEU A 77 -2.57 -17.14 -6.99
N LEU A 78 -2.72 -16.13 -7.87
CA LEU A 78 -2.53 -14.73 -7.51
C LEU A 78 -3.70 -14.22 -6.68
N GLN A 79 -3.40 -13.66 -5.51
CA GLN A 79 -4.42 -13.15 -4.60
C GLN A 79 -5.17 -11.94 -5.19
N ASN A 80 -4.46 -11.06 -5.92
CA ASN A 80 -5.00 -9.81 -6.44
C ASN A 80 -4.63 -9.61 -7.92
N SER A 81 -4.94 -10.54 -8.82
CA SER A 81 -4.36 -10.61 -10.18
C SER A 81 -4.47 -9.35 -11.07
N GLY A 82 -5.28 -8.35 -10.67
CA GLY A 82 -5.35 -7.05 -11.33
C GLY A 82 -4.31 -6.03 -10.85
N GLU A 83 -3.57 -6.31 -9.78
CA GLU A 83 -2.61 -5.39 -9.18
C GLU A 83 -1.18 -5.66 -9.65
N TRP A 84 -0.39 -4.58 -9.75
CA TRP A 84 0.99 -4.63 -10.23
C TRP A 84 1.94 -5.32 -9.25
N HIS A 85 1.60 -5.34 -7.96
CA HIS A 85 2.20 -6.18 -6.93
C HIS A 85 1.27 -7.37 -6.66
N ASN A 86 1.82 -8.57 -6.53
CA ASN A 86 1.07 -9.73 -6.09
C ASN A 86 1.86 -10.64 -5.17
N SER A 87 1.13 -11.49 -4.46
CA SER A 87 1.70 -12.59 -3.71
C SER A 87 0.93 -13.89 -3.93
N PHE A 88 1.62 -15.00 -3.73
CA PHE A 88 1.03 -16.33 -3.74
C PHE A 88 1.84 -17.30 -2.86
N VAL A 89 1.23 -18.40 -2.45
CA VAL A 89 1.92 -19.49 -1.76
C VAL A 89 2.57 -20.40 -2.80
N MET A 90 3.87 -20.64 -2.68
CA MET A 90 4.64 -21.41 -3.65
C MET A 90 4.12 -22.85 -3.78
N PRO A 91 3.62 -23.27 -4.97
CA PRO A 91 3.12 -24.62 -5.17
C PRO A 91 4.27 -25.62 -5.38
N ALA A 92 3.93 -26.91 -5.38
CA ALA A 92 4.86 -28.01 -5.69
C ALA A 92 5.21 -28.15 -7.19
N GLN A 93 5.36 -27.03 -7.89
CA GLN A 93 5.69 -26.97 -9.31
C GLN A 93 6.26 -25.59 -9.69
N ASN A 94 6.94 -25.53 -10.83
CA ASN A 94 7.45 -24.25 -11.34
C ASN A 94 6.30 -23.32 -11.74
N VAL A 95 6.50 -22.03 -11.48
CA VAL A 95 5.53 -20.97 -11.76
C VAL A 95 6.14 -20.02 -12.78
N THR A 96 5.39 -19.70 -13.84
CA THR A 96 5.76 -18.64 -14.78
C THR A 96 4.60 -17.67 -14.91
N VAL A 97 4.88 -16.40 -14.67
CA VAL A 97 3.93 -15.31 -14.78
C VAL A 97 4.55 -14.16 -15.57
N THR A 98 3.73 -13.48 -16.36
CA THR A 98 4.17 -12.37 -17.19
C THR A 98 3.31 -11.14 -16.90
N ALA A 99 3.94 -10.04 -16.50
CA ALA A 99 3.26 -8.76 -16.38
C ALA A 99 3.01 -8.16 -17.77
N THR A 100 1.83 -7.58 -17.93
CA THR A 100 1.45 -6.86 -19.14
C THR A 100 1.04 -5.44 -18.80
N THR A 101 1.34 -4.53 -19.71
CA THR A 101 0.93 -3.12 -19.63
C THR A 101 0.08 -2.78 -20.84
N LYS A 102 -0.72 -1.74 -20.70
CA LYS A 102 -1.44 -1.12 -21.81
C LYS A 102 -1.17 0.36 -21.86
N THR A 103 -1.36 0.95 -23.03
CA THR A 103 -1.25 2.39 -23.22
C THR A 103 -2.21 3.12 -22.30
N SER A 104 -1.68 4.11 -21.59
CA SER A 104 -2.47 5.01 -20.74
C SER A 104 -3.20 6.04 -21.60
N VAL A 105 -4.41 6.42 -21.17
CA VAL A 105 -5.04 7.65 -21.64
C VAL A 105 -4.12 8.83 -21.31
N ALA A 106 -3.87 9.68 -22.31
CA ALA A 106 -3.13 10.93 -22.10
C ALA A 106 -4.02 11.93 -21.35
N TYR A 107 -3.50 12.50 -20.27
CA TYR A 107 -4.19 13.52 -19.49
C TYR A 107 -3.18 14.50 -18.90
N THR A 108 -3.68 15.69 -18.57
CA THR A 108 -2.95 16.70 -17.82
C THR A 108 -3.85 17.16 -16.69
N LEU A 109 -3.37 17.05 -15.45
CA LEU A 109 -4.03 17.70 -14.32
C LEU A 109 -3.95 19.21 -14.52
N GLN A 110 -5.11 19.84 -14.62
CA GLN A 110 -5.24 21.28 -14.56
C GLN A 110 -5.00 21.74 -13.13
N TYR A 111 -4.38 22.91 -12.97
CA TYR A 111 -4.20 23.56 -11.69
C TYR A 111 -4.79 24.96 -11.76
N GLU A 112 -5.63 25.30 -10.79
CA GLU A 112 -6.04 26.68 -10.55
C GLU A 112 -6.38 26.88 -9.07
N LYS A 113 -6.53 28.16 -8.69
CA LYS A 113 -7.11 28.51 -7.39
C LYS A 113 -8.62 28.67 -7.52
N ILE A 114 -9.38 27.79 -6.89
CA ILE A 114 -10.85 27.85 -6.86
C ILE A 114 -11.30 28.41 -5.52
N LYS A 115 -12.28 29.31 -5.52
CA LYS A 115 -12.85 29.87 -4.30
C LYS A 115 -13.63 28.78 -3.55
N GLY A 116 -13.17 28.46 -2.33
CA GLY A 116 -13.96 27.74 -1.33
C GLY A 116 -15.02 28.66 -0.73
N VAL A 117 -15.41 28.44 0.53
CA VAL A 117 -16.37 29.35 1.19
C VAL A 117 -15.75 30.73 1.37
N ASN A 118 -14.62 30.79 2.09
CA ASN A 118 -14.03 32.07 2.52
C ASN A 118 -12.74 32.40 1.78
N ILE A 119 -11.98 31.39 1.33
CA ILE A 119 -10.64 31.59 0.76
C ILE A 119 -10.47 30.85 -0.57
N LEU A 120 -9.42 31.22 -1.31
CA LEU A 120 -8.99 30.47 -2.48
C LEU A 120 -8.28 29.19 -2.05
N LYS A 121 -8.59 28.07 -2.70
CA LYS A 121 -8.05 26.74 -2.45
C LYS A 121 -7.21 26.32 -3.65
N ASN A 122 -6.06 25.68 -3.41
CA ASN A 122 -5.35 25.01 -4.49
C ASN A 122 -6.18 23.82 -4.96
N VAL A 123 -6.48 23.76 -6.26
CA VAL A 123 -7.25 22.66 -6.85
C VAL A 123 -6.52 22.11 -8.07
N TYR A 124 -6.24 20.81 -8.03
CA TYR A 124 -5.80 20.04 -9.20
C TYR A 124 -6.95 19.18 -9.69
N TYR A 125 -7.19 19.14 -11.00
CA TYR A 125 -8.31 18.37 -11.52
C TYR A 125 -8.12 17.87 -12.94
N TYR A 126 -8.87 16.83 -13.28
CA TYR A 126 -9.06 16.37 -14.65
C TYR A 126 -10.50 15.87 -14.82
N PHE A 127 -11.15 16.27 -15.92
CA PHE A 127 -12.47 15.77 -16.30
C PHE A 127 -12.38 15.18 -17.72
N PRO A 128 -12.63 13.88 -17.90
CA PRO A 128 -12.88 13.34 -19.24
C PRO A 128 -14.23 13.85 -19.77
N SER A 129 -14.46 13.72 -21.08
CA SER A 129 -15.70 14.22 -21.73
C SER A 129 -16.99 13.58 -21.21
N SER A 130 -16.91 12.37 -20.65
CA SER A 130 -18.05 11.65 -20.07
C SER A 130 -17.59 10.88 -18.82
N PRO A 131 -17.46 11.56 -17.67
CA PRO A 131 -16.93 10.92 -16.47
C PRO A 131 -17.95 9.94 -15.88
N LYS A 132 -17.48 8.73 -15.55
CA LYS A 132 -18.27 7.74 -14.79
C LYS A 132 -18.57 8.18 -13.35
N GLY A 133 -17.84 9.17 -12.88
CA GLY A 133 -17.81 9.61 -11.49
C GLY A 133 -16.78 10.69 -11.25
N ILE A 134 -16.91 11.41 -10.14
CA ILE A 134 -15.90 12.34 -9.65
C ILE A 134 -15.28 11.77 -8.38
N ALA A 135 -13.98 11.49 -8.40
CA ALA A 135 -13.22 11.07 -7.24
C ALA A 135 -12.50 12.26 -6.60
N PHE A 136 -12.87 12.58 -5.36
CA PHE A 136 -12.11 13.51 -4.51
C PHE A 136 -10.97 12.77 -3.84
N LEU A 137 -9.74 13.25 -4.01
CA LEU A 137 -8.56 12.71 -3.33
C LEU A 137 -8.15 13.60 -2.16
N LEU A 138 -8.01 13.01 -0.98
CA LEU A 138 -7.95 13.71 0.30
C LEU A 138 -6.65 13.37 1.06
N HIS A 139 -5.83 14.39 1.33
CA HIS A 139 -4.51 14.21 1.94
C HIS A 139 -4.60 13.87 3.43
N GLY A 140 -3.55 13.23 3.97
CA GLY A 140 -3.39 13.01 5.41
C GLY A 140 -2.93 14.28 6.16
N THR A 141 -2.74 14.16 7.47
CA THR A 141 -2.22 15.23 8.33
C THR A 141 -0.88 15.76 7.79
N GLY A 142 -0.70 17.08 7.73
CA GLY A 142 0.53 17.71 7.21
C GLY A 142 0.70 17.63 5.68
N GLY A 143 -0.23 16.97 4.97
CA GLY A 143 -0.28 16.95 3.51
C GLY A 143 -0.92 18.20 2.90
N SER A 144 -0.98 18.22 1.57
CA SER A 144 -1.58 19.29 0.77
C SER A 144 -2.07 18.76 -0.57
N ALA A 145 -2.80 19.59 -1.33
CA ALA A 145 -3.21 19.25 -2.69
C ALA A 145 -1.98 19.01 -3.59
N GLN A 146 -0.91 19.79 -3.39
CA GLN A 146 0.34 19.65 -4.13
C GLN A 146 1.06 18.34 -3.79
N ASN A 147 0.97 17.85 -2.55
CA ASN A 147 1.57 16.56 -2.18
C ASN A 147 0.89 15.42 -2.94
N ILE A 148 -0.45 15.37 -3.00
CA ILE A 148 -1.17 14.36 -3.78
C ILE A 148 -0.85 14.46 -5.28
N ALA A 149 -0.77 15.68 -5.83
CA ALA A 149 -0.49 15.86 -7.25
C ALA A 149 0.92 15.38 -7.68
N ASN A 150 1.86 15.25 -6.73
CA ASN A 150 3.27 14.99 -7.03
C ASN A 150 3.83 13.69 -6.41
N ASN A 151 3.20 13.13 -5.39
CA ASN A 151 3.62 11.86 -4.79
C ASN A 151 3.38 10.70 -5.78
N TYR A 152 4.34 9.77 -5.84
CA TYR A 152 4.39 8.73 -6.86
C TYR A 152 3.15 7.81 -6.83
N ASP A 153 2.77 7.30 -5.67
CA ASP A 153 1.65 6.38 -5.53
C ASP A 153 0.31 7.06 -5.76
N TRP A 154 0.17 8.32 -5.34
CA TRP A 154 -0.99 9.14 -5.70
C TRP A 154 -1.07 9.38 -7.21
N ILE A 155 0.05 9.62 -7.90
CA ILE A 155 0.08 9.72 -9.37
C ILE A 155 -0.40 8.42 -10.02
N LEU A 156 -0.01 7.26 -9.49
CA LEU A 156 -0.51 5.97 -9.98
C LEU A 156 -2.02 5.83 -9.76
N MET A 157 -2.55 6.21 -8.59
CA MET A 157 -4.00 6.22 -8.33
C MET A 157 -4.75 7.15 -9.28
N ILE A 158 -4.25 8.36 -9.49
CA ILE A 158 -4.84 9.34 -10.44
C ILE A 158 -4.85 8.75 -11.85
N ARG A 159 -3.72 8.19 -12.30
CA ARG A 159 -3.58 7.58 -13.62
C ARG A 159 -4.57 6.43 -13.79
N ASP A 160 -4.72 5.58 -12.78
CA ASP A 160 -5.65 4.45 -12.82
C ASP A 160 -7.11 4.91 -12.84
N LEU A 161 -7.49 5.94 -12.05
CA LEU A 161 -8.81 6.55 -12.07
C LEU A 161 -9.16 7.15 -13.43
N VAL A 162 -8.23 7.91 -14.03
CA VAL A 162 -8.39 8.49 -15.36
C VAL A 162 -8.59 7.41 -16.42
N ASN A 163 -7.76 6.36 -16.41
CA ASN A 163 -7.91 5.23 -17.33
C ASN A 163 -9.19 4.43 -17.10
N ALA A 164 -9.75 4.46 -15.89
CA ALA A 164 -11.05 3.88 -15.58
C ALA A 164 -12.23 4.80 -15.98
N GLY A 165 -11.97 6.03 -16.42
CA GLY A 165 -12.97 7.00 -16.89
C GLY A 165 -13.55 7.88 -15.79
N PHE A 166 -12.86 8.03 -14.66
CA PHE A 166 -13.26 8.95 -13.59
C PHE A 166 -12.68 10.34 -13.82
N ALA A 167 -13.45 11.36 -13.44
CA ALA A 167 -12.90 12.67 -13.13
C ALA A 167 -12.18 12.62 -11.78
N VAL A 168 -11.13 13.41 -11.64
CA VAL A 168 -10.34 13.52 -10.41
C VAL A 168 -10.34 14.97 -9.96
N VAL A 169 -10.56 15.19 -8.66
CA VAL A 169 -10.44 16.50 -8.02
C VAL A 169 -9.60 16.34 -6.75
N VAL A 170 -8.55 17.16 -6.64
CA VAL A 170 -7.65 17.21 -5.49
C VAL A 170 -7.67 18.62 -4.94
N THR A 171 -7.92 18.76 -3.64
CA THR A 171 -7.79 20.03 -2.93
C THR A 171 -7.28 19.75 -1.52
N GLU A 172 -7.31 20.76 -0.65
CA GLU A 172 -6.67 20.71 0.66
C GLU A 172 -7.54 21.31 1.76
N ALA A 173 -7.25 20.90 2.99
CA ALA A 173 -7.92 21.41 4.18
C ALA A 173 -7.77 22.94 4.34
N GLU A 174 -8.71 23.57 5.03
CA GLU A 174 -8.71 25.02 5.31
C GLU A 174 -7.39 25.46 5.94
N GLU A 175 -6.93 24.75 6.96
CA GLU A 175 -5.69 25.03 7.69
C GLU A 175 -4.46 25.03 6.79
N VAL A 176 -4.42 24.13 5.79
CA VAL A 176 -3.32 24.06 4.82
C VAL A 176 -3.30 25.28 3.92
N SER A 177 -4.45 25.71 3.39
CA SER A 177 -4.50 26.92 2.55
C SER A 177 -4.24 28.20 3.35
N LEU A 178 -4.55 28.22 4.65
CA LEU A 178 -4.23 29.32 5.56
C LEU A 178 -2.79 29.29 6.07
N GLY A 179 -2.12 28.13 6.01
CA GLY A 179 -0.84 27.91 6.70
C GLY A 179 -0.94 28.11 8.22
N THR A 180 -2.13 27.88 8.80
CA THR A 180 -2.44 28.17 10.20
C THR A 180 -3.22 27.02 10.80
N ASP A 181 -2.77 26.51 11.94
CA ASP A 181 -3.50 25.57 12.77
C ASP A 181 -4.62 26.33 13.49
N THR A 182 -5.84 26.20 12.98
CA THR A 182 -6.99 27.01 13.43
C THR A 182 -7.62 26.47 14.71
N ASN A 183 -7.37 25.20 15.01
CA ASN A 183 -7.97 24.50 16.14
C ASN A 183 -6.99 24.28 17.30
N GLY A 184 -5.69 24.50 17.08
CA GLY A 184 -4.64 24.45 18.10
C GLY A 184 -4.12 23.04 18.42
N ASP A 185 -4.36 22.05 17.55
CA ASP A 185 -3.95 20.66 17.77
C ASP A 185 -2.50 20.35 17.35
N GLY A 186 -1.77 21.35 16.84
CA GLY A 186 -0.39 21.26 16.40
C GLY A 186 -0.21 20.79 14.96
N ASN A 187 -1.29 20.56 14.21
CA ASN A 187 -1.24 20.04 12.85
C ASN A 187 -2.03 20.91 11.86
N LEU A 188 -1.71 20.76 10.57
CA LEU A 188 -2.55 21.29 9.48
C LEU A 188 -3.28 20.12 8.82
N ARG A 189 -4.60 20.03 8.99
CA ARG A 189 -5.36 18.86 8.54
C ARG A 189 -6.84 19.14 8.32
N TRP A 190 -7.57 18.16 7.80
CA TRP A 190 -9.01 18.28 7.59
C TRP A 190 -9.76 18.30 8.92
N GLN A 191 -10.73 19.20 9.00
CA GLN A 191 -11.75 19.17 10.04
C GLN A 191 -12.74 18.02 9.78
N THR A 192 -12.63 16.95 10.56
CA THR A 192 -13.42 15.71 10.39
C THR A 192 -14.74 15.69 11.16
N LEU A 193 -14.91 16.59 12.12
CA LEU A 193 -16.10 16.80 12.95
C LEU A 193 -16.25 18.29 13.32
N PRO A 194 -17.47 18.78 13.60
CA PRO A 194 -18.75 18.06 13.54
C PRO A 194 -19.21 17.78 12.09
N LEU A 195 -20.14 16.82 11.93
CA LEU A 195 -20.72 16.45 10.63
C LEU A 195 -21.77 17.48 10.18
N ASP A 196 -21.33 18.67 9.79
CA ASP A 196 -22.21 19.76 9.40
C ASP A 196 -21.71 20.47 8.14
N SER A 197 -22.49 20.44 7.06
CA SER A 197 -22.14 21.09 5.78
C SER A 197 -22.18 22.63 5.81
N THR A 198 -22.66 23.24 6.91
CA THR A 198 -22.82 24.69 7.03
C THR A 198 -21.79 25.34 7.95
N THR A 199 -21.44 24.69 9.07
CA THR A 199 -20.47 25.23 10.04
C THR A 199 -19.08 24.59 9.95
N SER A 200 -18.96 23.35 9.44
CA SER A 200 -17.64 22.75 9.22
C SER A 200 -17.08 23.22 7.88
N ILE A 201 -15.98 23.97 7.97
CA ILE A 201 -15.43 24.73 6.84
C ILE A 201 -14.96 23.83 5.70
N ASP A 202 -14.39 22.67 6.02
CA ASP A 202 -13.85 21.76 5.01
C ASP A 202 -14.95 21.05 4.21
N TYR A 203 -16.03 20.63 4.86
CA TYR A 203 -17.18 20.09 4.11
C TYR A 203 -17.80 21.15 3.21
N ALA A 204 -17.93 22.38 3.70
CA ALA A 204 -18.49 23.48 2.93
C ALA A 204 -17.57 23.88 1.75
N ASN A 205 -16.25 23.83 1.93
CA ASN A 205 -15.26 24.04 0.87
C ASN A 205 -15.36 23.00 -0.25
N ILE A 206 -15.45 21.70 0.08
CA ILE A 206 -15.64 20.64 -0.92
C ILE A 206 -16.92 20.88 -1.73
N LYS A 207 -18.01 21.26 -1.05
CA LYS A 207 -19.26 21.60 -1.71
C LYS A 207 -19.11 22.79 -2.66
N ALA A 208 -18.48 23.88 -2.22
CA ALA A 208 -18.28 25.09 -3.04
C ALA A 208 -17.43 24.80 -4.30
N ILE A 209 -16.37 24.01 -4.17
CA ILE A 209 -15.52 23.60 -5.29
C ILE A 209 -16.29 22.71 -6.27
N ARG A 210 -17.04 21.71 -5.76
CA ARG A 210 -17.91 20.87 -6.60
C ARG A 210 -18.92 21.71 -7.38
N ASP A 211 -19.60 22.64 -6.70
CA ASP A 211 -20.62 23.48 -7.31
C ASP A 211 -20.02 24.42 -8.36
N THR A 212 -18.75 24.82 -8.21
CA THR A 212 -18.01 25.54 -9.26
C THR A 212 -17.84 24.69 -10.52
N PHE A 213 -17.48 23.41 -10.39
CA PHE A 213 -17.40 22.51 -11.55
C PHE A 213 -18.77 22.28 -12.21
N TYR A 214 -19.84 22.23 -11.43
CA TYR A 214 -21.20 22.16 -11.97
C TYR A 214 -21.59 23.43 -12.74
N ALA A 215 -21.34 24.61 -12.16
CA ALA A 215 -21.66 25.88 -12.81
C ALA A 215 -20.87 26.10 -14.12
N ARG A 216 -19.65 25.58 -14.18
CA ARG A 216 -18.79 25.63 -15.37
C ARG A 216 -19.08 24.53 -16.41
N GLY A 217 -20.03 23.62 -16.12
CA GLY A 217 -20.43 22.56 -17.05
C GLY A 217 -19.48 21.37 -17.14
N TYR A 218 -18.50 21.23 -16.22
CA TYR A 218 -17.60 20.07 -16.17
C TYR A 218 -18.30 18.80 -15.70
N ALA A 219 -19.36 18.96 -14.90
CA ALA A 219 -20.18 17.87 -14.39
C ALA A 219 -21.58 18.37 -14.05
N ASN A 220 -22.45 17.46 -13.63
CA ASN A 220 -23.77 17.80 -13.13
C ASN A 220 -24.14 16.87 -11.95
N PRO A 221 -25.23 17.16 -11.22
CA PRO A 221 -25.62 16.38 -10.03
C PRO A 221 -25.95 14.89 -10.28
N THR A 222 -26.14 14.45 -11.53
CA THR A 222 -26.36 13.01 -11.84
C THR A 222 -25.06 12.22 -11.89
N ILE A 223 -23.90 12.88 -11.95
CA ILE A 223 -22.59 12.23 -11.97
C ILE A 223 -22.24 11.85 -10.52
N PRO A 224 -22.04 10.55 -10.21
CA PRO A 224 -21.81 10.11 -8.85
C PRO A 224 -20.49 10.66 -8.30
N LEU A 225 -20.50 11.00 -7.01
CA LEU A 225 -19.34 11.47 -6.27
C LEU A 225 -18.74 10.33 -5.44
N TYR A 226 -17.43 10.36 -5.29
CA TYR A 226 -16.65 9.40 -4.53
C TYR A 226 -15.54 10.12 -3.77
N SER A 227 -15.08 9.55 -2.67
CA SER A 227 -13.92 10.05 -1.95
C SER A 227 -12.91 8.95 -1.65
N ILE A 228 -11.64 9.26 -1.83
CA ILE A 228 -10.49 8.42 -1.45
C ILE A 228 -9.59 9.30 -0.62
N GLY A 229 -9.27 8.87 0.61
CA GLY A 229 -8.37 9.62 1.45
C GLY A 229 -7.45 8.72 2.25
N MET A 230 -6.34 9.29 2.71
CA MET A 230 -5.38 8.60 3.57
C MET A 230 -5.27 9.28 4.94
N SER A 231 -5.10 8.50 6.01
CA SER A 231 -4.94 9.01 7.39
C SER A 231 -6.10 9.92 7.79
N ASN A 232 -5.84 11.14 8.27
CA ASN A 232 -6.86 12.15 8.52
C ASN A 232 -7.77 12.41 7.30
N GLY A 233 -7.25 12.36 6.07
CA GLY A 233 -8.06 12.44 4.84
C GLY A 233 -8.94 11.20 4.63
N GLY A 234 -8.52 10.03 5.10
CA GLY A 234 -9.34 8.80 5.13
C GLY A 234 -10.48 8.89 6.15
N ALA A 235 -10.19 9.43 7.34
CA ALA A 235 -11.23 9.77 8.32
C ALA A 235 -12.19 10.85 7.77
N PHE A 236 -11.68 11.85 7.06
CA PHE A 236 -12.50 12.86 6.39
C PHE A 236 -13.36 12.24 5.27
N SER A 237 -12.82 11.29 4.50
CA SER A 237 -13.53 10.52 3.47
C SER A 237 -14.76 9.79 4.04
N CYS A 238 -14.64 9.19 5.23
CA CYS A 238 -15.75 8.57 5.97
C CYS A 238 -16.91 9.55 6.18
N SER A 239 -16.61 10.67 6.85
CA SER A 239 -17.60 11.70 7.17
C SER A 239 -18.17 12.39 5.93
N LEU A 240 -17.31 12.75 4.97
CA LEU A 240 -17.67 13.44 3.73
C LEU A 240 -18.65 12.59 2.90
N SER A 241 -18.32 11.31 2.72
CA SER A 241 -19.14 10.39 1.95
C SER A 241 -20.52 10.22 2.56
N TYR A 242 -20.59 10.09 3.89
CA TYR A 242 -21.85 10.03 4.61
C TYR A 242 -22.66 11.32 4.47
N LEU A 243 -22.04 12.48 4.77
CA LEU A 243 -22.71 13.77 4.82
C LEU A 243 -23.33 14.18 3.48
N TYR A 244 -22.59 13.96 2.38
CA TYR A 244 -23.04 14.33 1.03
C TYR A 244 -23.60 13.17 0.22
N LYS A 245 -23.81 12.01 0.85
CA LYS A 245 -24.36 10.81 0.20
C LYS A 245 -23.59 10.45 -1.08
N PHE A 246 -22.26 10.45 -0.99
CA PHE A 246 -21.42 9.98 -2.08
C PHE A 246 -21.75 8.50 -2.37
N LYS A 247 -21.49 8.05 -3.60
CA LYS A 247 -21.83 6.68 -3.99
C LYS A 247 -20.99 5.64 -3.24
N SER A 248 -19.75 5.97 -2.90
CA SER A 248 -18.94 5.23 -1.93
C SER A 248 -17.75 6.07 -1.43
N GLY A 249 -17.21 5.70 -0.28
CA GLY A 249 -15.98 6.26 0.26
C GLY A 249 -14.91 5.20 0.49
N ILE A 250 -13.64 5.62 0.47
CA ILE A 250 -12.47 4.79 0.75
C ILE A 250 -11.56 5.51 1.74
N ALA A 251 -11.04 4.74 2.70
CA ALA A 251 -9.99 5.17 3.61
C ALA A 251 -8.76 4.27 3.48
N TYR A 252 -7.61 4.88 3.28
CA TYR A 252 -6.30 4.27 3.44
C TYR A 252 -5.74 4.65 4.81
N CYS A 253 -5.22 3.66 5.56
CA CYS A 253 -4.61 3.85 6.87
C CYS A 253 -5.47 4.73 7.80
N ALA A 254 -6.77 4.46 7.86
CA ALA A 254 -7.70 5.13 8.76
C ALA A 254 -8.97 4.32 8.98
N GLN A 255 -9.37 4.21 10.25
CA GLN A 255 -10.56 3.52 10.71
C GLN A 255 -11.85 4.35 10.52
N GLY A 256 -11.76 5.67 10.39
CA GLY A 256 -12.96 6.53 10.36
C GLY A 256 -13.68 6.55 11.70
N PHE A 257 -15.01 6.75 11.70
CA PHE A 257 -15.76 6.98 12.93
C PHE A 257 -16.92 5.99 13.09
N GLN A 258 -16.94 5.26 14.21
CA GLN A 258 -18.03 4.33 14.53
C GLN A 258 -19.41 4.99 14.49
N VAL A 259 -19.52 6.22 15.01
CA VAL A 259 -20.79 6.95 15.05
C VAL A 259 -21.36 7.21 13.65
N VAL A 260 -20.50 7.38 12.64
CA VAL A 260 -20.91 7.50 11.23
C VAL A 260 -21.37 6.14 10.71
N PHE A 261 -20.59 5.08 10.93
CA PHE A 261 -20.91 3.75 10.40
C PHE A 261 -22.10 3.06 11.07
N ASN A 262 -22.45 3.47 12.30
CA ASN A 262 -23.67 3.04 12.98
C ASN A 262 -24.95 3.40 12.20
N THR A 263 -24.93 4.49 11.43
CA THR A 263 -26.12 4.99 10.71
C THR A 263 -25.95 5.01 9.20
N SER A 264 -24.71 5.15 8.70
CA SER A 264 -24.40 5.25 7.27
C SER A 264 -25.02 4.11 6.46
N VAL A 265 -25.51 4.46 5.28
CA VAL A 265 -25.96 3.53 4.22
C VAL A 265 -25.02 3.57 3.01
N ILE A 266 -23.89 4.29 3.13
CA ILE A 266 -22.93 4.50 2.07
C ILE A 266 -21.90 3.38 2.09
N PRO A 267 -21.69 2.65 0.97
CA PRO A 267 -20.64 1.66 0.88
C PRO A 267 -19.25 2.25 1.17
N PHE A 268 -18.46 1.52 1.96
CA PHE A 268 -17.15 2.00 2.40
C PHE A 268 -16.08 0.91 2.35
N GLN A 269 -14.89 1.23 1.83
CA GLN A 269 -13.74 0.32 1.80
C GLN A 269 -12.62 0.84 2.71
N PHE A 270 -12.00 -0.09 3.43
CA PHE A 270 -10.83 0.15 4.28
C PHE A 270 -9.60 -0.52 3.67
N CYS A 271 -8.54 0.25 3.47
CA CYS A 271 -7.23 -0.19 3.02
C CYS A 271 -6.23 0.10 4.14
N MET A 272 -6.03 -0.86 5.03
CA MET A 272 -5.23 -0.71 6.24
C MET A 272 -3.82 -1.24 6.06
N ALA A 273 -2.88 -0.84 6.91
CA ALA A 273 -1.48 -1.27 6.86
C ALA A 273 -1.13 -2.01 8.16
N LYS A 274 -0.75 -3.28 8.06
CA LYS A 274 -0.62 -4.17 9.23
C LYS A 274 0.39 -3.71 10.29
N TYR A 275 1.38 -2.94 9.88
CA TYR A 275 2.41 -2.40 10.75
C TYR A 275 2.35 -0.88 10.81
N ASP A 276 1.14 -0.33 10.65
CA ASP A 276 0.85 1.09 10.86
C ASP A 276 1.43 1.52 12.21
N ASP A 277 2.31 2.51 12.16
CA ASP A 277 3.10 3.03 13.28
C ASP A 277 2.57 4.38 13.77
N ASN A 278 1.38 4.79 13.30
CA ASN A 278 0.74 6.01 13.74
C ASN A 278 -0.05 5.79 15.04
N ASP A 279 0.22 6.63 16.04
CA ASP A 279 -0.43 6.55 17.37
C ASP A 279 -1.97 6.67 17.33
N GLN A 280 -2.55 7.28 16.28
CA GLN A 280 -4.00 7.46 16.14
C GLN A 280 -4.68 6.33 15.35
N VAL A 281 -3.90 5.52 14.63
CA VAL A 281 -4.37 4.40 13.83
C VAL A 281 -3.75 3.14 14.39
N GLY A 282 -2.56 2.74 13.93
CA GLY A 282 -1.85 1.57 14.44
C GLY A 282 -2.71 0.30 14.50
N THR A 283 -2.29 -0.64 15.37
CA THR A 283 -2.99 -1.92 15.51
C THR A 283 -4.45 -1.77 15.97
N GLN A 284 -4.76 -0.77 16.80
CA GLN A 284 -6.14 -0.56 17.27
C GLN A 284 -7.02 -0.03 16.13
N GLY A 285 -6.54 0.93 15.34
CA GLY A 285 -7.23 1.45 14.17
C GLY A 285 -7.46 0.37 13.11
N ASP A 286 -6.50 -0.54 12.89
CA ASP A 286 -6.69 -1.70 12.02
C ASP A 286 -7.83 -2.61 12.49
N ALA A 287 -7.89 -2.89 13.79
CA ALA A 287 -8.94 -3.71 14.39
C ALA A 287 -10.31 -3.00 14.36
N ASP A 288 -10.34 -1.70 14.58
CA ASP A 288 -11.53 -0.87 14.49
C ASP A 288 -12.06 -0.83 13.05
N ALA A 289 -11.20 -0.65 12.05
CA ALA A 289 -11.58 -0.65 10.64
C ALA A 289 -12.22 -1.99 10.22
N LEU A 290 -11.67 -3.12 10.69
CA LEU A 290 -12.27 -4.44 10.48
C LEU A 290 -13.65 -4.52 11.15
N THR A 291 -13.76 -4.05 12.40
CA THR A 291 -15.01 -4.03 13.15
C THR A 291 -16.07 -3.17 12.45
N TYR A 292 -15.70 -2.01 11.91
CA TYR A 292 -16.64 -1.13 11.21
C TYR A 292 -17.03 -1.68 9.83
N SER A 293 -16.13 -2.35 9.12
CA SER A 293 -16.48 -3.11 7.91
C SER A 293 -17.50 -4.21 8.23
N GLN A 294 -17.31 -4.94 9.32
CA GLN A 294 -18.25 -5.96 9.79
C GLN A 294 -19.60 -5.36 10.23
N LEU A 295 -19.58 -4.20 10.89
CA LEU A 295 -20.79 -3.46 11.27
C LEU A 295 -21.62 -3.07 10.04
N LEU A 296 -20.99 -2.52 9.01
CA LEU A 296 -21.66 -2.14 7.76
C LEU A 296 -22.26 -3.37 7.07
N THR A 297 -21.45 -4.42 6.90
CA THR A 297 -21.91 -5.65 6.24
C THR A 297 -23.01 -6.37 7.02
N GLY A 298 -22.95 -6.39 8.35
CA GLY A 298 -24.00 -6.92 9.22
C GLY A 298 -25.33 -6.15 9.11
N ARG A 299 -25.29 -4.88 8.69
CA ARG A 299 -26.46 -4.05 8.37
C ARG A 299 -26.89 -4.13 6.90
N GLY A 300 -26.23 -4.96 6.08
CA GLY A 300 -26.49 -5.06 4.64
C GLY A 300 -25.91 -3.92 3.80
N VAL A 301 -25.03 -3.09 4.36
CA VAL A 301 -24.31 -2.04 3.62
C VAL A 301 -23.00 -2.64 3.12
N CYS A 302 -22.72 -2.51 1.82
CA CYS A 302 -21.51 -3.05 1.23
C CYS A 302 -20.25 -2.46 1.88
N SER A 303 -19.33 -3.32 2.33
CA SER A 303 -18.02 -2.90 2.81
C SER A 303 -16.97 -3.96 2.52
N LYS A 304 -15.72 -3.51 2.40
CA LYS A 304 -14.54 -4.34 2.19
C LYS A 304 -13.42 -3.86 3.10
N TYR A 305 -12.67 -4.80 3.64
CA TYR A 305 -11.50 -4.57 4.46
C TYR A 305 -10.31 -5.29 3.84
N PHE A 306 -9.23 -4.56 3.63
CA PHE A 306 -7.96 -5.07 3.15
C PHE A 306 -6.88 -4.64 4.14
N LEU A 307 -5.97 -5.57 4.43
CA LEU A 307 -4.84 -5.35 5.32
C LEU A 307 -3.56 -5.64 4.54
N GLN A 308 -2.85 -4.58 4.16
CA GLN A 308 -1.56 -4.67 3.49
C GLN A 308 -0.52 -5.20 4.48
N ASP A 309 0.19 -6.25 4.08
CA ASP A 309 1.31 -6.81 4.85
C ASP A 309 2.64 -6.32 4.27
N LYS A 310 3.71 -6.56 5.02
CA LYS A 310 5.07 -6.29 4.58
C LYS A 310 5.38 -7.01 3.27
N SER A 311 6.22 -6.39 2.46
CA SER A 311 6.79 -7.01 1.27
C SER A 311 8.32 -6.88 1.25
N PRO A 312 9.03 -7.87 0.66
CA PRO A 312 10.47 -7.80 0.56
C PRO A 312 10.90 -6.75 -0.46
N ALA A 313 12.01 -6.08 -0.18
CA ALA A 313 12.66 -5.20 -1.13
C ALA A 313 13.40 -6.00 -2.22
N TYR A 314 13.33 -5.50 -3.44
CA TYR A 314 14.13 -5.96 -4.57
C TYR A 314 15.06 -4.84 -5.04
N PRO A 315 16.22 -5.17 -5.63
CA PRO A 315 17.14 -4.18 -6.19
C PRO A 315 16.50 -3.19 -7.16
N GLU A 316 15.43 -3.57 -7.83
CA GLU A 316 14.69 -2.78 -8.81
C GLU A 316 13.63 -1.84 -8.19
N ARG A 317 13.27 -2.00 -6.90
CA ARG A 317 12.14 -1.30 -6.27
C ARG A 317 12.22 0.21 -6.43
N PHE A 318 13.40 0.80 -6.24
CA PHE A 318 13.58 2.25 -6.29
C PHE A 318 13.75 2.79 -7.71
N ALA A 319 13.98 1.93 -8.71
CA ALA A 319 13.99 2.31 -10.12
C ALA A 319 12.58 2.32 -10.75
N ARG A 320 11.53 2.11 -9.95
CA ARG A 320 10.14 2.30 -10.37
C ARG A 320 9.84 3.74 -10.76
N ARG A 321 10.57 4.69 -10.17
CA ARG A 321 10.59 6.08 -10.60
C ARG A 321 11.60 6.22 -11.74
N SER A 322 11.16 6.77 -12.87
CA SER A 322 11.93 6.79 -14.13
C SER A 322 13.22 7.60 -14.08
N ASP A 323 13.34 8.55 -13.15
CA ASP A 323 14.54 9.35 -12.92
C ASP A 323 15.54 8.70 -11.94
N ILE A 324 15.29 7.46 -11.48
CA ILE A 324 16.23 6.63 -10.71
C ILE A 324 16.64 5.42 -11.56
N SER A 325 17.92 5.33 -11.91
CA SER A 325 18.42 4.21 -12.70
C SER A 325 18.40 2.89 -11.90
N ILE A 326 18.31 1.74 -12.59
CA ILE A 326 18.46 0.41 -11.96
C ILE A 326 19.78 0.28 -11.20
N THR A 327 20.86 0.87 -11.71
CA THR A 327 22.17 0.91 -11.03
C THR A 327 22.09 1.66 -9.70
N THR A 328 21.47 2.85 -9.70
CA THR A 328 21.27 3.66 -8.49
C THR A 328 20.36 2.94 -7.48
N SER A 329 19.26 2.35 -7.95
CA SER A 329 18.35 1.58 -7.12
C SER A 329 19.04 0.37 -6.48
N THR A 330 19.83 -0.37 -7.25
CA THR A 330 20.60 -1.52 -6.76
C THR A 330 21.66 -1.09 -5.74
N ALA A 331 22.34 0.04 -5.98
CA ALA A 331 23.32 0.58 -5.04
C ALA A 331 22.67 0.99 -3.70
N PHE A 332 21.53 1.67 -3.74
CA PHE A 332 20.79 2.04 -2.53
C PHE A 332 20.24 0.81 -1.79
N PHE A 333 19.68 -0.16 -2.50
CA PHE A 333 19.29 -1.45 -1.92
C PHE A 333 20.46 -2.12 -1.19
N ASN A 334 21.67 -2.13 -1.78
CA ASN A 334 22.85 -2.71 -1.16
C ASN A 334 23.32 -1.90 0.06
N GLU A 335 23.18 -0.58 0.07
CA GLU A 335 23.44 0.25 1.26
C GLU A 335 22.52 -0.15 2.42
N LEU A 336 21.21 -0.29 2.15
CA LEU A 336 20.25 -0.74 3.16
C LEU A 336 20.60 -2.14 3.68
N LYS A 337 20.94 -3.07 2.78
CA LYS A 337 21.26 -4.46 3.12
C LYS A 337 22.54 -4.59 3.94
N THR A 338 23.61 -3.93 3.50
CA THR A 338 24.94 -4.02 4.13
C THR A 338 24.93 -3.40 5.52
N ASN A 339 24.10 -2.38 5.73
CA ASN A 339 23.94 -1.71 7.02
C ASN A 339 22.80 -2.29 7.88
N HIS A 340 22.31 -3.49 7.54
CA HIS A 340 21.35 -4.25 8.35
C HIS A 340 19.98 -3.58 8.57
N TRP A 341 19.54 -2.73 7.63
CA TRP A 341 18.17 -2.18 7.62
C TRP A 341 17.13 -3.13 7.00
N MET A 342 17.59 -4.31 6.56
CA MET A 342 16.76 -5.39 6.06
C MET A 342 17.15 -6.72 6.70
N ASP A 343 16.17 -7.61 6.85
CA ASP A 343 16.41 -8.97 7.29
C ASP A 343 17.02 -9.86 6.18
N ALA A 344 17.27 -11.14 6.51
CA ALA A 344 17.84 -12.10 5.56
C ALA A 344 16.96 -12.36 4.32
N LYS A 345 15.67 -12.04 4.40
CA LYS A 345 14.67 -12.17 3.32
C LYS A 345 14.37 -10.82 2.64
N ASN A 346 15.16 -9.79 2.92
CA ASN A 346 15.04 -8.42 2.41
C ASN A 346 13.78 -7.67 2.89
N TYR A 347 13.17 -8.04 4.01
CA TYR A 347 12.11 -7.23 4.60
C TYR A 347 12.70 -6.07 5.39
N MET A 348 12.13 -4.88 5.23
CA MET A 348 12.52 -3.70 6.03
C MET A 348 12.27 -3.96 7.52
N THR A 349 13.25 -3.62 8.34
CA THR A 349 13.19 -3.76 9.80
C THR A 349 12.91 -2.46 10.53
N ILE A 350 12.79 -1.36 9.78
CA ILE A 350 12.64 0.01 10.27
C ILE A 350 11.74 0.81 9.30
N THR A 351 11.00 1.78 9.82
CA THR A 351 10.22 2.74 9.02
C THR A 351 11.10 3.88 8.51
N ALA A 352 10.65 4.56 7.46
CA ALA A 352 11.38 5.64 6.83
C ALA A 352 11.53 6.86 7.75
N ASP A 353 10.53 7.15 8.58
CA ASP A 353 10.59 8.24 9.57
C ASP A 353 11.78 8.09 10.53
N SER A 354 12.06 6.86 10.96
CA SER A 354 13.21 6.56 11.80
C SER A 354 14.52 6.48 11.01
N LEU A 355 14.47 5.96 9.78
CA LEU A 355 15.66 5.68 8.97
C LEU A 355 16.21 6.92 8.25
N ALA A 356 15.36 7.74 7.64
CA ALA A 356 15.77 8.86 6.79
C ALA A 356 16.71 9.87 7.49
N PRO A 357 16.48 10.25 8.76
CA PRO A 357 17.41 11.10 9.50
C PRO A 357 18.79 10.45 9.67
N ILE A 358 18.84 9.14 9.91
CA ILE A 358 20.09 8.36 10.03
C ILE A 358 20.85 8.37 8.71
N LEU A 359 20.16 8.15 7.59
CA LEU A 359 20.78 8.16 6.27
C LEU A 359 21.38 9.55 5.95
N LEU A 360 20.66 10.62 6.26
CA LEU A 360 21.13 12.01 6.07
C LEU A 360 22.32 12.36 6.96
N ALA A 361 22.32 11.91 8.21
CA ALA A 361 23.38 12.20 9.17
C ALA A 361 24.69 11.43 8.87
N ASN A 362 24.64 10.36 8.08
CA ASN A 362 25.77 9.46 7.83
C ASN A 362 26.13 9.37 6.32
N PRO A 363 26.44 10.49 5.64
CA PRO A 363 26.58 10.54 4.18
C PRO A 363 27.74 9.71 3.61
N THR A 364 28.74 9.37 4.42
CA THR A 364 29.85 8.49 4.01
C THR A 364 29.43 7.02 3.96
N THR A 365 28.48 6.62 4.82
CA THR A 365 27.90 5.26 4.85
C THR A 365 26.82 5.08 3.79
N TYR A 366 26.11 6.17 3.45
CA TYR A 366 25.00 6.17 2.50
C TYR A 366 25.25 7.13 1.31
N PRO A 367 26.33 6.95 0.54
CA PRO A 367 26.68 7.86 -0.55
C PRO A 367 25.63 7.89 -1.67
N THR A 368 24.95 6.78 -1.95
CA THR A 368 23.87 6.71 -2.93
C THR A 368 22.68 7.52 -2.46
N TYR A 369 22.19 7.29 -1.24
CA TYR A 369 21.09 8.10 -0.68
C TYR A 369 21.40 9.60 -0.65
N LYS A 370 22.64 9.97 -0.30
CA LYS A 370 23.12 11.37 -0.33
C LYS A 370 23.03 11.98 -1.73
N SER A 371 23.32 11.19 -2.78
CA SER A 371 23.35 11.64 -4.17
C SER A 371 21.95 11.90 -4.75
N LEU A 372 20.91 11.31 -4.14
CA LEU A 372 19.53 11.54 -4.53
C LEU A 372 19.11 12.99 -4.27
N ASN A 373 18.38 13.56 -5.23
CA ASN A 373 17.74 14.85 -5.04
C ASN A 373 16.58 14.76 -4.03
N VAL A 374 16.02 15.89 -3.61
CA VAL A 374 14.96 15.93 -2.59
C VAL A 374 13.77 15.05 -2.97
N SER A 375 13.28 15.14 -4.21
CA SER A 375 12.11 14.37 -4.66
C SER A 375 12.39 12.86 -4.78
N GLN A 376 13.62 12.47 -5.13
CA GLN A 376 14.04 11.08 -5.14
C GLN A 376 14.16 10.53 -3.72
N ARG A 377 14.67 11.32 -2.76
CA ARG A 377 14.72 10.93 -1.34
C ARG A 377 13.32 10.69 -0.77
N LEU A 378 12.40 11.61 -1.01
CA LEU A 378 10.99 11.44 -0.63
C LEU A 378 10.39 10.16 -1.22
N PHE A 379 10.62 9.92 -2.52
CA PHE A 379 10.15 8.69 -3.15
C PHE A 379 10.75 7.44 -2.51
N VAL A 380 12.06 7.36 -2.27
CA VAL A 380 12.63 6.13 -1.68
C VAL A 380 12.20 5.94 -0.22
N THR A 381 11.92 7.01 0.52
CA THR A 381 11.35 6.91 1.88
C THR A 381 9.91 6.41 1.85
N ASP A 382 9.07 6.95 0.95
CA ASP A 382 7.70 6.49 0.74
C ASP A 382 7.67 4.98 0.43
N GLN A 383 8.55 4.52 -0.47
CA GLN A 383 8.65 3.10 -0.83
C GLN A 383 9.14 2.21 0.32
N ILE A 384 9.97 2.73 1.24
CA ILE A 384 10.40 1.99 2.44
C ILE A 384 9.19 1.73 3.35
N ASP A 385 8.36 2.76 3.58
CA ASP A 385 7.17 2.64 4.41
C ASP A 385 6.11 1.73 3.79
N GLU A 386 5.92 1.78 2.47
CA GLU A 386 5.04 0.83 1.77
C GLU A 386 5.50 -0.63 1.93
N MET A 387 6.80 -0.90 1.78
CA MET A 387 7.35 -2.25 1.97
C MET A 387 7.29 -2.70 3.42
N TYR A 388 7.42 -1.76 4.37
CA TYR A 388 7.23 -2.01 5.79
C TYR A 388 5.75 -2.18 6.16
N ALA A 389 4.82 -1.76 5.29
CA ALA A 389 3.41 -1.58 5.60
C ALA A 389 3.19 -0.68 6.83
N ALA A 390 3.90 0.45 6.85
CA ALA A 390 3.76 1.54 7.82
C ALA A 390 2.57 2.46 7.47
N HIS A 391 2.40 3.56 8.21
CA HIS A 391 1.33 4.54 7.98
C HIS A 391 1.54 5.39 6.71
N HIS A 392 1.43 4.77 5.53
CA HIS A 392 1.65 5.41 4.23
C HIS A 392 0.54 5.07 3.22
N PHE A 393 0.28 5.95 2.24
CA PHE A 393 -0.60 5.60 1.12
C PHE A 393 0.11 4.63 0.17
N PHE A 394 -0.56 3.57 -0.29
CA PHE A 394 0.07 2.57 -1.16
C PHE A 394 -0.77 2.27 -2.39
N SER A 395 -0.12 2.17 -3.56
CA SER A 395 -0.81 1.90 -4.83
C SER A 395 -1.16 0.43 -5.08
N ASP A 396 -0.77 -0.47 -4.16
CA ASP A 396 -0.96 -1.93 -4.25
C ASP A 396 -2.44 -2.36 -4.35
N LEU A 397 -3.38 -1.47 -4.01
CA LEU A 397 -4.83 -1.73 -4.06
C LEU A 397 -5.57 -0.78 -5.01
N ASN A 398 -4.90 -0.13 -5.95
CA ASN A 398 -5.54 0.84 -6.84
C ASN A 398 -6.68 0.23 -7.65
N LYS A 399 -6.45 -0.91 -8.32
CA LYS A 399 -7.50 -1.53 -9.15
C LYS A 399 -8.63 -2.07 -8.28
N THR A 400 -8.31 -2.56 -7.10
CA THR A 400 -9.25 -3.03 -6.08
C THR A 400 -10.16 -1.90 -5.61
N THR A 401 -9.58 -0.74 -5.27
CA THR A 401 -10.31 0.49 -4.94
C THR A 401 -11.21 0.93 -6.10
N ILE A 402 -10.72 0.97 -7.33
CA ILE A 402 -11.52 1.37 -8.50
C ILE A 402 -12.65 0.37 -8.78
N LYS A 403 -12.41 -0.92 -8.59
CA LYS A 403 -13.47 -1.95 -8.67
C LYS A 403 -14.55 -1.65 -7.64
N PHE A 404 -14.19 -1.33 -6.40
CA PHE A 404 -15.17 -0.96 -5.37
C PHE A 404 -15.96 0.31 -5.71
N LEU A 405 -15.33 1.32 -6.32
CA LEU A 405 -16.04 2.52 -6.82
C LEU A 405 -17.12 2.17 -7.87
N THR A 406 -16.83 1.20 -8.73
CA THR A 406 -17.69 0.87 -9.88
C THR A 406 -18.76 -0.17 -9.56
N SER A 407 -18.39 -1.28 -8.92
CA SER A 407 -19.28 -2.41 -8.62
C SER A 407 -19.56 -2.61 -7.12
N GLN A 408 -18.85 -1.92 -6.23
CA GLN A 408 -18.98 -2.07 -4.77
C GLN A 408 -18.77 -3.54 -4.37
N CYS A 409 -19.81 -4.25 -3.93
CA CYS A 409 -19.76 -5.66 -3.55
C CYS A 409 -20.32 -6.59 -4.63
N GLN A 410 -20.66 -6.07 -5.81
CA GLN A 410 -21.13 -6.82 -6.97
C GLN A 410 -19.97 -7.39 -7.79
#